data_AF-A0A2U3D8G5-F1
#
_entry.id   AF-A0A2U3D8G5-F1
#
_cell.length_a   1.000
_cell.length_b   1.000
_cell.length_c   1.000
_cell.angle_alpha   90.00
_cell.angle_beta   90.00
_cell.angle_gamma   90.00
#
_symmetry.space_group_name_H-M   'P 1'
#
loop_
_entity.id
_entity.type
_entity.pdbx_description
1 polymer ?
#
loop_
_entity_poly.entity_id
_entity_poly.type
_entity_poly.pdbx_seq_one_letter_code
_entity_poly.pdbx_strand_id
1 'polypeptide(L)'
;MDDSAKEKLASLRQQMGDEYFDERGHYKASLFTGAKEIAEKFQQEKTSTHQVRMFFAYVKNIEYLIHQRSNEFEQTGGKMGVGETSSYPRYQNQLFDLTNKARYAVARKQVGESFFRFIEKNMNIATRSEKHFLAFVKHFEGVVCYMKEDNRR
;
A
#
# COMPACT_ATOMS: atom_id res chain seq x y z
N MET A 1 19.63 9.03 22.21
CA MET A 1 19.10 8.21 21.10
C MET A 1 19.79 8.68 19.84
N ASP A 2 20.41 7.75 19.13
CA ASP A 2 21.49 7.95 18.17
C ASP A 2 21.06 8.74 16.91
N ASP A 3 21.47 10.01 16.83
CA ASP A 3 21.25 10.88 15.66
C ASP A 3 22.00 10.39 14.41
N SER A 4 23.07 9.58 14.58
CA SER A 4 23.80 8.94 13.48
C SER A 4 22.97 7.88 12.76
N ALA A 5 22.11 7.16 13.49
CA ALA A 5 21.18 6.20 12.91
C ALA A 5 20.07 6.88 12.10
N LYS A 6 19.60 8.05 12.54
CA LYS A 6 18.61 8.86 11.81
C LYS A 6 19.20 9.47 10.54
N GLU A 7 20.43 9.99 10.58
CA GLU A 7 21.14 10.51 9.41
C GLU A 7 21.45 9.41 8.39
N LYS A 8 21.88 8.22 8.83
CA LYS A 8 22.08 7.07 7.93
C LYS A 8 20.77 6.61 7.29
N LEU A 9 19.67 6.57 8.04
CA LEU A 9 18.35 6.25 7.49
C LEU A 9 17.86 7.31 6.51
N ALA A 10 18.11 8.60 6.78
CA ALA A 10 17.77 9.69 5.87
C ALA A 10 18.60 9.65 4.58
N SER A 11 19.91 9.39 4.68
CA SER A 11 20.84 9.23 3.56
C SER A 11 20.49 8.01 2.69
N LEU A 12 20.16 6.87 3.29
CA LEU A 12 19.68 5.68 2.58
C LEU A 12 18.32 5.91 1.90
N ARG A 13 17.42 6.69 2.53
CA ARG A 13 16.15 7.10 1.93
C ARG A 13 16.36 8.06 0.74
N GLN A 14 17.36 8.94 0.83
CA GLN A 14 17.71 9.89 -0.22
C GLN A 14 18.34 9.20 -1.45
N GLN A 15 19.16 8.16 -1.24
CA GLN A 15 19.79 7.41 -2.35
C GLN A 15 18.83 6.52 -3.14
N MET A 16 17.71 6.08 -2.55
CA MET A 16 16.76 5.20 -3.25
C MET A 16 15.63 5.94 -3.98
N GLY A 17 15.47 7.24 -3.77
CA GLY A 17 14.30 7.99 -4.23
C GLY A 17 13.00 7.46 -3.60
N ASP A 18 12.12 8.35 -3.18
CA ASP A 18 10.80 7.89 -2.73
C ASP A 18 10.00 7.47 -3.98
N GLU A 19 9.62 6.19 -4.09
CA GLU A 19 8.94 5.68 -5.29
C GLU A 19 7.58 6.35 -5.52
N TYR A 20 6.98 6.88 -4.46
CA TYR A 20 5.69 7.58 -4.52
C TYR A 20 5.80 9.09 -4.47
N PHE A 21 6.87 9.63 -3.88
CA PHE A 21 7.00 11.06 -3.63
C PHE A 21 8.16 11.69 -4.39
N ASP A 22 7.97 12.91 -4.87
CA ASP A 22 9.05 13.72 -5.43
C ASP A 22 9.91 14.33 -4.31
N GLU A 23 10.95 15.07 -4.69
CA GLU A 23 11.85 15.75 -3.75
C GLU A 23 11.13 16.79 -2.87
N ARG A 24 9.93 17.22 -3.28
CA ARG A 24 9.07 18.16 -2.53
C ARG A 24 8.06 17.45 -1.64
N GLY A 25 8.03 16.12 -1.66
CA GLY A 25 7.11 15.30 -0.89
C GLY A 25 5.70 15.20 -1.48
N HIS A 26 5.49 15.62 -2.73
CA HIS A 26 4.22 15.45 -3.46
C HIS A 26 4.19 14.12 -4.20
N TYR A 27 2.99 13.63 -4.54
CA TYR A 27 2.88 12.42 -5.35
C TYR A 27 3.55 12.60 -6.70
N LYS A 28 4.41 11.65 -7.09
CA LYS A 28 4.93 11.58 -8.46
C LYS A 28 3.79 11.30 -9.41
N ALA A 29 3.77 11.98 -10.56
CA ALA A 29 2.77 11.72 -11.61
C ALA A 29 2.76 10.25 -12.07
N SER A 30 3.93 9.60 -12.04
CA SER A 30 4.10 8.17 -12.34
C SER A 30 3.23 7.23 -11.49
N LEU A 31 2.83 7.68 -10.29
CA LEU A 31 1.89 6.96 -9.42
C LEU A 31 0.54 6.71 -10.10
N PHE A 32 0.09 7.66 -10.92
CA PHE A 32 -1.24 7.61 -11.56
C PHE A 32 -1.14 7.18 -13.01
N THR A 33 -0.08 7.56 -13.72
CA THR A 33 0.05 7.27 -15.15
C THR A 33 0.27 5.78 -15.43
N GLY A 34 0.92 5.03 -14.52
CA GLY A 34 1.20 3.60 -14.70
C GLY A 34 0.04 2.66 -14.33
N ALA A 35 -1.04 3.18 -13.75
CA ALA A 35 -2.13 2.37 -13.21
C ALA A 35 -2.89 1.61 -14.31
N LYS A 36 -3.01 2.19 -15.50
CA LYS A 36 -3.70 1.59 -16.65
C LYS A 36 -2.93 0.39 -17.17
N GLU A 37 -1.63 0.52 -17.38
CA GLU A 37 -0.76 -0.54 -17.88
C GLU A 37 -0.72 -1.73 -16.91
N ILE A 38 -0.72 -1.45 -15.61
CA ILE A 38 -0.81 -2.48 -14.56
C ILE A 38 -2.16 -3.23 -14.67
N ALA A 39 -3.27 -2.50 -14.79
CA ALA A 39 -4.60 -3.11 -14.93
C ALA A 39 -4.72 -3.96 -16.22
N GLU A 40 -4.19 -3.47 -17.33
CA GLU A 40 -4.14 -4.22 -18.60
C GLU A 40 -3.31 -5.49 -18.45
N LYS A 41 -2.17 -5.43 -17.75
CA LYS A 41 -1.34 -6.61 -17.48
C LYS A 41 -2.06 -7.64 -16.61
N PHE A 42 -2.80 -7.18 -15.59
CA PHE A 42 -3.62 -8.07 -14.76
C PHE A 42 -4.68 -8.80 -15.58
N GLN A 43 -5.33 -8.10 -16.52
CA GLN A 43 -6.32 -8.68 -17.42
C GLN A 43 -5.70 -9.68 -18.41
N GLN A 44 -4.52 -9.38 -18.96
CA GLN A 44 -3.77 -10.30 -19.83
C GLN A 44 -3.42 -11.61 -19.10
N GLU A 45 -3.12 -11.53 -17.80
CA GLU A 45 -2.87 -12.68 -16.93
C GLU A 45 -4.16 -13.30 -16.35
N LYS A 46 -5.34 -12.93 -16.86
CA LYS A 46 -6.66 -13.45 -16.46
C LYS A 46 -6.99 -13.21 -14.98
N THR A 47 -6.40 -12.19 -14.36
CA THR A 47 -6.79 -11.75 -13.01
C THR A 47 -8.14 -11.05 -13.11
N SER A 48 -9.16 -11.58 -12.42
CA SER A 48 -10.51 -11.02 -12.51
C SER A 48 -10.66 -9.73 -11.71
N THR A 49 -11.52 -8.83 -12.20
CA THR A 49 -11.86 -7.58 -11.51
C THR A 49 -12.39 -7.81 -10.11
N HIS A 50 -13.15 -8.89 -9.89
CA HIS A 50 -13.61 -9.27 -8.56
C HIS A 50 -12.44 -9.55 -7.61
N GLN A 51 -11.42 -10.33 -8.04
CA GLN A 51 -10.25 -10.62 -7.20
C GLN A 51 -9.47 -9.35 -6.88
N VAL A 52 -9.24 -8.47 -7.87
CA VAL A 52 -8.57 -7.19 -7.64
C VAL A 52 -9.34 -6.33 -6.62
N ARG A 53 -10.67 -6.22 -6.76
CA ARG A 53 -11.54 -5.50 -5.81
C ARG A 53 -11.52 -6.10 -4.42
N MET A 54 -11.49 -7.42 -4.28
CA MET A 54 -11.39 -8.10 -2.98
C MET A 54 -10.10 -7.73 -2.26
N PHE A 55 -8.96 -7.77 -2.95
CA PHE A 55 -7.67 -7.35 -2.37
C PHE A 55 -7.66 -5.86 -2.03
N PHE A 56 -8.24 -5.02 -2.89
CA PHE A 56 -8.36 -3.59 -2.58
C PHE A 56 -9.23 -3.34 -1.34
N ALA A 57 -10.32 -4.09 -1.15
CA ALA A 57 -11.15 -4.00 0.04
C ALA A 57 -10.37 -4.35 1.32
N TYR A 58 -9.48 -5.36 1.28
CA TYR A 58 -8.57 -5.65 2.39
C TYR A 58 -7.66 -4.45 2.72
N VAL A 59 -7.10 -3.81 1.69
CA VAL A 59 -6.25 -2.62 1.85
C VAL A 59 -7.03 -1.46 2.44
N LYS A 60 -8.26 -1.20 1.97
CA LYS A 60 -9.16 -0.18 2.53
C LYS A 60 -9.55 -0.45 3.98
N ASN A 61 -9.69 -1.71 4.37
CA ASN A 61 -9.94 -2.06 5.76
C ASN A 61 -8.74 -1.70 6.66
N ILE A 62 -7.52 -1.97 6.21
CA ILE A 62 -6.30 -1.57 6.94
C ILE A 62 -6.24 -0.04 7.07
N GLU A 63 -6.52 0.70 6.01
CA GLU A 63 -6.60 2.16 6.03
C GLU A 63 -7.66 2.67 7.03
N TYR A 64 -8.84 2.08 7.03
CA TYR A 64 -9.90 2.41 7.99
C TYR A 64 -9.46 2.20 9.44
N LEU A 65 -8.82 1.07 9.75
CA LEU A 65 -8.31 0.77 11.09
C LEU A 65 -7.21 1.73 11.53
N ILE A 66 -6.38 2.21 10.60
CA ILE A 66 -5.39 3.25 10.87
C ILE A 66 -6.11 4.56 11.26
N HIS A 67 -7.09 5.01 10.46
CA HIS A 67 -7.79 6.27 10.69
C HIS A 67 -8.70 6.29 11.93
N GLN A 68 -9.44 5.21 12.21
CA GLN A 68 -10.30 5.16 13.41
C GLN A 68 -9.52 5.42 14.70
N ARG A 69 -8.31 4.90 14.79
CA ARG A 69 -7.47 4.99 15.99
C ARG A 69 -6.82 6.37 16.14
N SER A 70 -6.48 7.02 15.03
CA SER A 70 -6.06 8.42 15.05
C SER A 70 -7.17 9.31 15.65
N ASN A 71 -8.43 9.05 15.28
CA ASN A 71 -9.57 9.80 15.81
C ASN A 71 -9.85 9.50 17.30
N GLU A 72 -9.68 8.25 17.76
CA GLU A 72 -9.80 7.88 19.18
C GLU A 72 -8.71 8.53 20.05
N PHE A 73 -7.48 8.64 19.52
CA PHE A 73 -6.38 9.30 20.21
C PHE A 73 -6.63 10.81 20.40
N GLU A 74 -7.15 11.47 19.36
CA GLU A 74 -7.54 12.88 19.41
C GLU A 74 -8.70 13.12 20.40
N GLN A 75 -9.70 12.25 20.41
CA GLN A 75 -10.86 12.38 21.30
C GLN A 75 -10.55 12.12 22.79
N THR A 76 -9.52 11.33 23.09
CA THR A 76 -9.12 11.02 24.49
C THR A 76 -8.09 12.01 25.06
N GLY A 77 -7.73 13.06 24.30
CA GLY A 77 -6.84 14.13 24.76
C GLY A 77 -5.41 13.67 25.07
N GLY A 78 -4.90 12.67 24.34
CA GLY A 78 -3.49 12.26 24.44
C GLY A 78 -3.10 11.57 25.76
N LYS A 79 -4.06 11.08 26.55
CA LYS A 79 -3.82 10.45 27.87
C LYS A 79 -3.26 9.00 27.83
N MET A 80 -2.69 8.57 26.71
CA MET A 80 -1.82 7.39 26.67
C MET A 80 -0.38 7.88 26.47
N GLY A 81 0.48 7.53 27.44
CA GLY A 81 1.79 8.13 27.65
C GLY A 81 2.70 8.18 26.42
N VAL A 82 3.34 9.35 26.29
CA VAL A 82 4.66 9.61 25.70
C VAL A 82 4.90 9.09 24.28
N GLY A 83 4.85 10.03 23.33
CA GLY A 83 5.67 10.03 22.13
C GLY A 83 4.92 9.63 20.86
N GLU A 84 4.89 10.54 19.89
CA GLU A 84 4.59 10.31 18.48
C GLU A 84 5.03 8.93 18.01
N THR A 85 4.14 7.96 18.12
CA THR A 85 4.36 6.64 17.56
C THR A 85 3.14 6.42 16.72
N SER A 86 3.27 6.67 15.42
CA SER A 86 2.20 6.37 14.47
C SER A 86 1.68 4.97 14.80
N SER A 87 0.37 4.75 14.75
CA SER A 87 -0.23 3.43 14.98
C SER A 87 0.28 2.36 13.99
N TYR A 88 1.07 2.80 13.02
CA TYR A 88 1.56 2.07 11.86
C TYR A 88 2.42 0.82 12.15
N PRO A 89 3.36 0.79 13.11
CA PRO A 89 4.12 -0.43 13.43
C PRO A 89 3.20 -1.60 13.82
N ARG A 90 2.03 -1.31 14.39
CA ARG A 90 1.07 -2.34 14.80
C ARG A 90 0.29 -2.96 13.63
N TYR A 91 0.29 -2.31 12.46
CA TYR A 91 -0.38 -2.81 11.26
C TYR A 91 0.59 -3.52 10.30
N GLN A 92 1.88 -3.59 10.63
CA GLN A 92 2.88 -4.26 9.81
C GLN A 92 2.53 -5.74 9.59
N ASN A 93 2.00 -6.44 10.59
CA ASN A 93 1.58 -7.83 10.46
C ASN A 93 0.46 -8.00 9.41
N GLN A 94 -0.54 -7.11 9.40
CA GLN A 94 -1.63 -7.12 8.42
C GLN A 94 -1.11 -6.83 7.01
N LEU A 95 -0.09 -5.98 6.88
CA LEU A 95 0.57 -5.71 5.60
C LEU A 95 1.38 -6.92 5.12
N PHE A 96 2.10 -7.61 6.00
CA PHE A 96 2.78 -8.87 5.70
C PHE A 96 1.79 -9.97 5.26
N ASP A 97 0.63 -10.04 5.92
CA ASP A 97 -0.43 -10.98 5.57
C ASP A 97 -0.99 -10.72 4.17
N LEU A 98 -1.05 -9.47 3.70
CA LEU A 98 -1.50 -9.14 2.35
C LEU A 98 -0.60 -9.79 1.29
N THR A 99 0.72 -9.72 1.47
CA THR A 99 1.69 -10.35 0.56
C THR A 99 1.53 -11.88 0.56
N ASN A 100 1.33 -12.49 1.73
CA ASN A 100 1.07 -13.93 1.84
C ASN A 100 -0.23 -14.35 1.14
N LYS A 101 -1.30 -13.56 1.30
CA LYS A 101 -2.58 -13.79 0.61
C LYS A 101 -2.41 -13.69 -0.91
N ALA A 102 -1.67 -12.70 -1.40
CA ALA A 102 -1.42 -12.53 -2.83
C ALA A 102 -0.63 -13.74 -3.40
N ARG A 103 0.42 -14.19 -2.70
CA ARG A 103 1.18 -15.38 -3.06
C ARG A 103 0.31 -16.65 -3.10
N TYR A 104 -0.55 -16.81 -2.09
CA TYR A 104 -1.49 -17.93 -2.05
C TYR A 104 -2.50 -17.87 -3.21
N ALA A 105 -3.03 -16.69 -3.54
CA ALA A 105 -3.95 -16.51 -4.66
C ALA A 105 -3.29 -16.86 -6.01
N VAL A 106 -2.00 -16.55 -6.20
CA VAL A 106 -1.23 -17.01 -7.37
C VAL A 106 -1.14 -18.53 -7.41
N ALA A 107 -0.79 -19.18 -6.29
CA ALA A 107 -0.74 -20.64 -6.21
C ALA A 107 -2.09 -21.31 -6.52
N ARG A 108 -3.20 -20.63 -6.18
CA ARG A 108 -4.57 -21.04 -6.49
C ARG A 108 -5.04 -20.65 -7.90
N LYS A 109 -4.17 -20.02 -8.71
CA LYS A 109 -4.47 -19.51 -10.05
C LYS A 109 -5.65 -18.53 -10.09
N GLN A 110 -5.88 -17.81 -8.98
CA GLN A 110 -6.93 -16.79 -8.87
C GLN A 110 -6.48 -15.43 -9.40
N VAL A 111 -5.17 -15.16 -9.29
CA VAL A 111 -4.52 -13.94 -9.77
C VAL A 111 -3.22 -14.31 -10.48
N GLY A 112 -2.74 -13.42 -11.35
CA GLY A 112 -1.50 -13.58 -12.09
C GLY A 112 -0.24 -13.23 -11.28
N GLU A 113 0.92 -13.61 -11.79
CA GLU A 113 2.22 -13.33 -11.18
C GLU A 113 2.50 -11.83 -11.09
N SER A 114 2.07 -11.04 -12.08
CA SER A 114 2.22 -9.59 -12.04
C SER A 114 1.39 -8.95 -10.93
N PHE A 115 0.26 -9.54 -10.56
CA PHE A 115 -0.52 -9.09 -9.41
C PHE A 115 0.25 -9.28 -8.11
N PHE A 116 0.85 -10.45 -7.90
CA PHE A 116 1.70 -10.69 -6.72
C PHE A 116 2.87 -9.71 -6.65
N ARG A 117 3.60 -9.52 -7.76
CA ARG A 117 4.72 -8.58 -7.82
C ARG A 117 4.30 -7.14 -7.53
N PHE A 118 3.12 -6.74 -8.01
CA PHE A 118 2.54 -5.45 -7.67
C PHE A 118 2.29 -5.33 -6.16
N ILE A 119 1.64 -6.30 -5.52
CA ILE A 119 1.39 -6.27 -4.07
C ILE A 119 2.71 -6.26 -3.30
N GLU A 120 3.61 -7.20 -3.58
CA GLU A 120 4.90 -7.35 -2.90
C GLU A 120 5.73 -6.06 -2.97
N LYS A 121 5.90 -5.52 -4.18
CA LYS A 121 6.66 -4.28 -4.38
C LYS A 121 6.07 -3.13 -3.56
N ASN A 122 4.76 -2.92 -3.66
CA ASN A 122 4.12 -1.80 -2.98
C ASN A 122 4.05 -2.00 -1.45
N MET A 123 4.03 -3.25 -0.94
CA MET A 123 4.13 -3.53 0.49
C MET A 123 5.51 -3.20 1.07
N ASN A 124 6.59 -3.48 0.33
CA ASN A 124 7.94 -3.08 0.74
C ASN A 124 8.10 -1.55 0.87
N ILE A 125 7.33 -0.79 0.10
CA ILE A 125 7.31 0.67 0.16
C ILE A 125 6.35 1.14 1.26
N ALA A 126 5.14 0.57 1.31
CA ALA A 126 4.11 0.94 2.27
C ALA A 126 4.63 0.81 3.70
N THR A 127 5.30 -0.30 4.05
CA THR A 127 5.79 -0.57 5.42
C THR A 127 6.78 0.47 5.97
N ARG A 128 7.27 1.40 5.16
CA ARG A 128 8.17 2.50 5.59
C ARG A 128 7.46 3.55 6.44
N SER A 129 6.21 3.90 6.14
CA SER A 129 5.40 4.85 6.93
C SER A 129 3.93 4.86 6.49
N GLU A 130 3.07 5.42 7.33
CA GLU A 130 1.66 5.65 7.01
C GLU A 130 1.45 6.44 5.71
N LYS A 131 2.23 7.51 5.50
CA LYS A 131 2.18 8.30 4.26
C LYS A 131 2.44 7.43 3.00
N HIS A 132 3.38 6.49 3.09
CA HIS A 132 3.67 5.56 1.99
C HIS A 132 2.55 4.54 1.78
N PHE A 133 1.91 4.09 2.85
CA PHE A 133 0.74 3.22 2.75
C PHE A 133 -0.44 3.94 2.09
N LEU A 134 -0.73 5.18 2.48
CA LEU A 134 -1.79 5.97 1.84
C LEU A 134 -1.50 6.22 0.35
N ALA A 135 -0.23 6.41 -0.01
CA ALA A 135 0.18 6.48 -1.42
C ALA A 135 -0.11 5.17 -2.17
N PHE A 136 0.19 4.02 -1.57
CA PHE A 136 -0.17 2.73 -2.13
C PHE A 136 -1.68 2.58 -2.30
N VAL A 137 -2.50 2.96 -1.31
CA VAL A 137 -3.96 2.93 -1.41
C VAL A 137 -4.42 3.70 -2.65
N LYS A 138 -3.87 4.89 -2.88
CA LYS A 138 -4.20 5.73 -4.05
C LYS A 138 -3.74 5.12 -5.38
N HIS A 139 -2.56 4.53 -5.41
CA HIS A 139 -2.09 3.80 -6.59
C HIS A 139 -3.01 2.61 -6.92
N PHE A 140 -3.37 1.83 -5.90
CA PHE A 140 -4.23 0.65 -6.07
C PHE A 140 -5.66 1.04 -6.46
N GLU A 141 -6.20 2.13 -5.91
CA GLU A 141 -7.46 2.73 -6.33
C GLU A 141 -7.45 3.06 -7.83
N GLY A 142 -6.36 3.67 -8.32
CA GLY A 142 -6.17 3.94 -9.75
C GLY A 142 -6.21 2.67 -10.60
N VAL A 143 -5.52 1.60 -10.17
CA VAL A 143 -5.53 0.31 -10.88
C VAL A 143 -6.94 -0.29 -10.93
N VAL A 144 -7.66 -0.26 -9.80
CA VAL A 144 -9.04 -0.75 -9.72
C VAL A 144 -9.96 0.00 -10.68
N CYS A 145 -9.79 1.32 -10.83
CA CYS A 145 -10.57 2.14 -11.76
C CYS A 145 -10.38 1.74 -13.23
N TYR A 146 -9.19 1.24 -13.60
CA TYR A 146 -8.91 0.77 -14.97
C TYR A 146 -9.25 -0.71 -15.20
N MET A 147 -9.64 -1.46 -14.16
CA MET A 147 -10.15 -2.82 -14.32
C MET A 147 -11.52 -2.78 -15.02
N LYS A 148 -11.60 -3.33 -16.23
CA LYS A 148 -12.87 -3.46 -16.96
C LYS A 148 -13.80 -4.40 -16.21
N GLU A 149 -15.09 -4.10 -16.14
CA GLU A 149 -16.05 -5.07 -15.64
C GLU A 149 -16.11 -6.26 -16.60
N ASP A 150 -15.94 -7.47 -16.07
CA ASP A 150 -16.07 -8.69 -16.85
C ASP A 150 -17.57 -8.86 -17.11
N ASN A 151 -18.04 -8.40 -18.28
CA ASN A 151 -19.45 -8.46 -18.72
C ASN A 151 -19.93 -9.90 -19.02
N ARG A 152 -19.45 -10.90 -18.28
CA ARG A 152 -19.92 -12.28 -18.36
C ARG A 152 -20.95 -12.51 -17.28
N ARG A 153 -22.17 -12.02 -17.54
CA ARG A 153 -23.40 -12.57 -16.97
C ARG A 153 -23.99 -13.58 -17.94
#